data_AF-A0A937CFX5-F1
#
_entry.id   AF-A0A937CFX5-F1
#
_cell.length_a   1.000
_cell.length_b   1.000
_cell.length_c   1.000
_cell.angle_alpha   90.00
_cell.angle_beta   90.00
_cell.angle_gamma   90.00
#
_symmetry.space_group_name_H-M   'P 1'
#
loop_
_entity.id
_entity.type
_entity.pdbx_description
1 polymer ?
#
loop_
_entity_poly.entity_id
_entity_poly.type
_entity_poly.pdbx_seq_one_letter_code
_entity_poly.pdbx_strand_id
1 'polypeptide(L)'
;MCAALDRQHPRDLFDIKYMLLNDTFTDEIKRGFLLCLLSSDQPLHQLLRHNHIDQTRTLDEHFKGMTEDNFTYEEFEATRLLLDETIKTLLTDNDRSFILSFKAGEPEWEKFGFSDFEKFPAIQWKLHNIRKLKTSNRTSHQQQYLALEKILKASSSSSQILSLLQNSITKMSV
;
A
#
# COMPACT_ATOMS: atom_id res chain seq x y z
N MET A 1 7.16 1.06 1.26
CA MET A 1 5.68 1.00 1.39
C MET A 1 5.10 -0.38 1.09
N CYS A 2 5.12 -0.91 -0.15
CA CYS A 2 4.49 -2.20 -0.44
C CYS A 2 5.05 -3.37 0.40
N ALA A 3 6.36 -3.42 0.63
CA ALA A 3 6.96 -4.40 1.53
C ALA A 3 6.41 -4.29 2.97
N ALA A 4 6.24 -3.07 3.46
CA ALA A 4 5.66 -2.81 4.78
C ALA A 4 4.21 -3.30 4.89
N LEU A 5 3.41 -3.17 3.83
CA LEU A 5 2.03 -3.68 3.78
C LEU A 5 1.99 -5.21 3.73
N ASP A 6 2.89 -5.82 2.97
CA ASP A 6 2.88 -7.26 2.72
C ASP A 6 3.37 -8.05 3.92
N ARG A 7 4.61 -7.81 4.36
CA ARG A 7 5.23 -8.56 5.46
C ARG A 7 5.08 -7.92 6.83
N GLN A 8 4.73 -6.63 6.91
CA GLN A 8 4.63 -5.87 8.17
C GLN A 8 5.88 -6.03 9.06
N HIS A 9 7.07 -6.11 8.46
CA HIS A 9 8.29 -6.32 9.24
C HIS A 9 8.62 -5.05 10.06
N PRO A 10 9.05 -5.16 11.34
CA PRO A 10 9.35 -4.01 12.19
C PRO A 10 10.30 -2.99 11.55
N ARG A 11 11.37 -3.45 10.88
CA ARG A 11 12.27 -2.59 10.09
C ARG A 11 11.56 -1.75 9.03
N ASP A 12 10.64 -2.34 8.27
CA ASP A 12 9.93 -1.58 7.24
C ASP A 12 9.01 -0.55 7.86
N LEU A 13 8.29 -0.91 8.93
CA LEU A 13 7.40 0.05 9.59
C LEU A 13 8.19 1.14 10.32
N PHE A 14 9.37 0.85 10.86
CA PHE A 14 10.27 1.87 11.38
C PHE A 14 10.64 2.89 10.29
N ASP A 15 11.08 2.45 9.11
CA ASP A 15 11.41 3.36 8.01
C ASP A 15 10.17 4.17 7.55
N ILE A 16 9.00 3.53 7.50
CA ILE A 16 7.73 4.18 7.18
C ILE A 16 7.34 5.23 8.23
N LYS A 17 7.57 4.99 9.53
CA LYS A 17 7.29 5.94 10.61
C LYS A 17 7.95 7.29 10.30
N TYR A 18 9.25 7.30 10.06
CA TYR A 18 9.98 8.56 9.79
C TYR A 18 9.61 9.18 8.44
N MET A 19 9.34 8.37 7.43
CA MET A 19 8.84 8.90 6.15
C MET A 19 7.50 9.64 6.33
N LEU A 20 6.58 9.09 7.13
CA LEU A 20 5.28 9.69 7.43
C LEU A 20 5.37 10.93 8.32
N LEU A 21 6.23 10.92 9.34
CA LEU A 21 6.36 12.03 10.29
C LEU A 21 6.99 13.28 9.68
N ASN A 22 7.86 13.11 8.68
CA ASN A 22 8.59 14.22 8.06
C ASN A 22 7.83 14.90 6.90
N ASP A 23 6.53 14.62 6.72
CA ASP A 23 5.70 15.12 5.61
C ASP A 23 6.36 14.94 4.23
N THR A 24 7.18 13.90 4.08
CA THR A 24 7.96 13.66 2.84
C THR A 24 7.12 13.10 1.69
N PHE A 25 5.81 12.94 1.87
CA PHE A 25 4.91 12.37 0.87
C PHE A 25 4.65 13.32 -0.29
N THR A 26 5.34 13.08 -1.40
CA THR A 26 5.18 13.79 -2.67
C THR A 26 4.41 12.96 -3.71
N ASP A 27 3.97 13.60 -4.79
CA ASP A 27 3.43 12.89 -5.96
C ASP A 27 4.43 11.90 -6.57
N GLU A 28 5.74 12.12 -6.42
CA GLU A 28 6.78 11.18 -6.84
C GLU A 28 6.77 9.91 -6.00
N ILE A 29 6.62 10.02 -4.67
CA ILE A 29 6.45 8.86 -3.79
C ILE A 29 5.16 8.11 -4.12
N LYS A 30 4.05 8.82 -4.38
CA LYS A 30 2.80 8.19 -4.84
C LYS A 30 3.01 7.40 -6.13
N ARG A 31 3.71 7.98 -7.10
CA ARG A 31 4.02 7.31 -8.37
C ARG A 31 4.89 6.08 -8.15
N GLY A 32 5.92 6.17 -7.30
CA GLY A 32 6.75 5.03 -6.91
C GLY A 32 5.97 3.93 -6.19
N PHE A 33 5.04 4.31 -5.31
CA PHE A 33 4.12 3.36 -4.68
C PHE A 33 3.26 2.63 -5.70
N LEU A 34 2.66 3.34 -6.66
CA LEU A 34 1.85 2.74 -7.73
C LEU A 34 2.68 1.78 -8.60
N LEU A 35 3.92 2.15 -8.96
CA LEU A 35 4.84 1.28 -9.69
C LEU A 35 5.10 -0.02 -8.92
N CYS A 36 5.41 0.06 -7.62
CA CYS A 36 5.62 -1.11 -6.77
C CYS A 36 4.35 -1.96 -6.60
N LEU A 37 3.19 -1.33 -6.41
CA LEU A 37 1.89 -1.98 -6.27
C LEU A 37 1.54 -2.83 -7.52
N LEU A 38 1.79 -2.26 -8.71
CA LEU A 38 1.57 -2.93 -9.99
C LEU A 38 2.64 -3.96 -10.34
N SER A 39 3.81 -3.90 -9.70
CA SER A 39 4.90 -4.86 -9.87
C SER A 39 4.88 -6.01 -8.86
N SER A 40 4.11 -5.90 -7.77
CA SER A 40 4.02 -6.93 -6.73
C SER A 40 3.36 -8.22 -7.23
N ASP A 41 3.81 -9.37 -6.74
CA ASP A 41 3.17 -10.66 -7.00
C ASP A 41 1.84 -10.85 -6.25
N GLN A 42 1.58 -10.03 -5.23
CA GLN A 42 0.34 -10.10 -4.46
C GLN A 42 -0.86 -9.56 -5.24
N PRO A 43 -2.05 -10.18 -5.13
CA PRO A 43 -3.29 -9.61 -5.64
C PRO A 43 -3.53 -8.22 -5.04
N LEU A 44 -3.87 -7.25 -5.90
CA LEU A 44 -4.00 -5.83 -5.49
C LEU A 44 -4.93 -5.62 -4.29
N HIS A 45 -6.07 -6.33 -4.26
CA HIS A 45 -7.03 -6.24 -3.16
C HIS A 45 -6.51 -6.82 -1.84
N GLN A 46 -5.60 -7.80 -1.87
CA GLN A 46 -4.99 -8.36 -0.66
C GLN A 46 -3.92 -7.43 -0.11
N LEU A 47 -3.11 -6.83 -0.99
CA LEU A 47 -2.07 -5.91 -0.57
C LEU A 47 -2.65 -4.60 0.01
N LEU A 48 -3.71 -4.06 -0.62
CA LEU A 48 -4.40 -2.84 -0.16
C LEU A 48 -5.34 -3.07 1.03
N ARG A 49 -5.68 -4.33 1.33
CA ARG A 49 -6.47 -4.71 2.51
C ARG A 49 -5.83 -5.94 3.13
N HIS A 50 -4.65 -5.72 3.67
CA HIS A 50 -3.89 -6.76 4.35
C HIS A 50 -4.46 -7.01 5.75
N ASN A 51 -4.25 -8.22 6.28
CA ASN A 51 -4.57 -8.52 7.66
C ASN A 51 -3.42 -8.07 8.54
N HIS A 52 -3.72 -7.57 9.74
CA HIS A 52 -2.69 -7.26 10.73
C HIS A 52 -1.96 -8.54 11.16
N ILE A 53 -0.63 -8.54 11.02
CA ILE A 53 0.24 -9.63 11.45
C ILE A 53 0.80 -9.25 12.83
N ASP A 54 0.72 -10.16 13.78
CA ASP A 54 1.41 -10.00 15.06
C ASP A 54 2.92 -10.18 14.85
N GLN A 55 3.68 -9.13 15.14
CA GLN A 55 5.12 -9.06 14.95
C GLN A 55 5.86 -8.83 16.27
N THR A 56 5.20 -9.03 17.41
CA THR A 56 5.77 -8.78 18.74
C THR A 56 7.10 -9.50 18.91
N ARG A 57 7.13 -10.80 18.60
CA ARG A 57 8.34 -11.62 18.70
C ARG A 57 9.45 -11.15 17.75
N THR A 58 9.12 -10.83 16.51
CA THR A 58 10.10 -10.33 15.52
C THR A 58 10.68 -8.98 15.97
N LEU A 59 9.85 -8.12 16.55
CA LEU A 59 10.29 -6.83 17.08
C LEU A 59 11.26 -7.05 18.25
N ASP A 60 10.89 -7.88 19.23
CA ASP A 60 11.70 -8.11 20.43
C ASP A 60 12.99 -8.87 20.16
N GLU A 61 12.95 -9.92 19.34
CA GLU A 61 14.11 -10.82 19.12
C GLU A 61 15.03 -10.35 17.99
N HIS A 62 14.51 -9.62 17.00
CA HIS A 62 15.24 -9.38 15.75
C HIS A 62 15.33 -7.91 15.33
N PHE A 63 14.65 -7.00 16.03
CA PHE A 63 14.73 -5.57 15.72
C PHE A 63 15.18 -4.71 16.89
N LYS A 64 14.82 -5.08 18.12
CA LYS A 64 15.22 -4.36 19.33
C LYS A 64 16.74 -4.23 19.42
N GLY A 65 17.22 -3.00 19.58
CA GLY A 65 18.65 -2.67 19.62
C GLY A 65 19.33 -2.57 18.26
N MET A 66 18.59 -2.68 17.14
CA MET A 66 19.13 -2.42 15.80
C MET A 66 19.14 -0.94 15.39
N THR A 67 18.42 -0.10 16.10
CA THR A 67 18.25 1.33 15.84
C THR A 67 18.66 2.15 17.05
N GLU A 68 19.07 3.40 16.85
CA GLU A 68 19.36 4.33 17.95
C GLU A 68 18.08 4.72 18.69
N ASP A 69 17.02 5.03 17.92
CA ASP A 69 15.70 5.30 18.47
C ASP A 69 14.98 3.99 18.82
N ASN A 70 14.31 3.99 19.97
CA ASN A 70 13.42 2.89 20.35
C ASN A 70 12.20 2.85 19.42
N PHE A 71 11.71 1.64 19.17
CA PHE A 71 10.48 1.41 18.44
C PHE A 71 9.64 0.36 19.17
N THR A 72 8.63 0.81 19.90
CA THR A 72 7.78 -0.09 20.69
C THR A 72 6.72 -0.76 19.82
N TYR A 73 6.09 -1.81 20.35
CA TYR A 73 5.02 -2.48 19.61
C TYR A 73 3.78 -1.59 19.45
N GLU A 74 3.51 -0.71 20.41
CA GLU A 74 2.45 0.29 20.29
C GLU A 74 2.76 1.28 19.15
N GLU A 75 4.01 1.71 18.99
CA GLU A 75 4.42 2.56 17.88
C GLU A 75 4.35 1.83 16.53
N PHE A 76 4.67 0.53 16.52
CA PHE A 76 4.50 -0.33 15.36
C PHE A 76 3.04 -0.37 14.91
N GLU A 77 2.10 -0.60 15.83
CA GLU A 77 0.68 -0.65 15.50
C GLU A 77 0.15 0.72 15.06
N ALA A 78 0.53 1.79 15.75
CA ALA A 78 0.16 3.14 15.38
C ALA A 78 0.68 3.52 13.98
N THR A 79 1.93 3.16 13.68
CA THR A 79 2.54 3.40 12.35
C THR A 79 1.83 2.62 11.25
N ARG A 80 1.46 1.36 11.51
CA ARG A 80 0.67 0.55 10.57
C ARG A 80 -0.66 1.23 10.24
N LEU A 81 -1.39 1.66 11.27
CA LEU A 81 -2.68 2.35 11.09
C LEU A 81 -2.51 3.67 10.33
N LEU A 82 -1.46 4.44 10.62
CA LEU A 82 -1.17 5.67 9.89
C LEU A 82 -0.85 5.39 8.42
N LEU A 83 -0.07 4.36 8.12
CA LEU A 83 0.23 3.95 6.74
C LEU A 83 -1.06 3.58 5.98
N ASP A 84 -1.96 2.84 6.61
CA ASP A 84 -3.24 2.46 6.01
C ASP A 84 -4.09 3.67 5.65
N GLU A 85 -4.27 4.60 6.60
CA GLU A 85 -5.02 5.83 6.36
C GLU A 85 -4.32 6.72 5.31
N THR A 86 -2.98 6.74 5.30
CA THR A 86 -2.21 7.50 4.32
C THR A 86 -2.48 6.96 2.92
N ILE A 87 -2.43 5.64 2.71
CA ILE A 87 -2.69 5.06 1.38
C ILE A 87 -4.12 5.33 0.90
N LYS A 88 -5.12 5.27 1.80
CA LYS A 88 -6.52 5.57 1.45
C LYS A 88 -6.69 6.99 0.92
N THR A 89 -6.05 7.95 1.58
CA THR A 89 -6.14 9.37 1.22
C THR A 89 -5.19 9.77 0.08
N LEU A 90 -4.09 9.05 -0.11
CA LEU A 90 -3.08 9.30 -1.13
C LEU A 90 -3.61 9.15 -2.55
N LEU A 91 -4.46 8.15 -2.79
CA LEU A 91 -4.96 7.84 -4.11
C LEU A 91 -6.00 8.87 -4.54
N THR A 92 -5.78 9.53 -5.67
CA THR A 92 -6.79 10.37 -6.31
C THR A 92 -7.84 9.50 -7.00
N ASP A 93 -8.96 10.10 -7.42
CA ASP A 93 -9.95 9.37 -8.22
C ASP A 93 -9.36 8.86 -9.53
N ASN A 94 -8.45 9.63 -10.15
CA ASN A 94 -7.71 9.19 -11.33
C ASN A 94 -6.83 7.95 -11.03
N ASP A 95 -6.11 7.94 -9.91
CA ASP A 95 -5.28 6.78 -9.52
C ASP A 95 -6.16 5.54 -9.29
N ARG A 96 -7.30 5.72 -8.60
CA ARG A 96 -8.27 4.64 -8.34
C ARG A 96 -8.84 4.08 -9.65
N SER A 97 -9.24 4.95 -10.57
CA SER A 97 -9.75 4.54 -11.89
C SER A 97 -8.68 3.82 -12.70
N PHE A 98 -7.44 4.30 -12.70
CA PHE A 98 -6.33 3.63 -13.36
C PHE A 98 -6.08 2.22 -12.80
N ILE A 99 -6.00 2.07 -11.47
CA ILE A 99 -5.81 0.77 -10.82
C ILE A 99 -6.92 -0.23 -11.21
N LEU A 100 -8.18 0.25 -11.31
CA LEU A 100 -9.31 -0.58 -11.75
C LEU A 100 -9.18 -0.99 -13.22
N SER A 101 -8.81 -0.08 -14.12
CA SER A 101 -8.55 -0.41 -15.53
C SER A 101 -7.47 -1.47 -15.68
N PHE A 102 -6.39 -1.37 -14.89
CA PHE A 102 -5.33 -2.37 -14.84
C PHE A 102 -5.85 -3.73 -14.35
N LYS A 103 -6.63 -3.77 -13.25
CA LYS A 103 -7.23 -5.01 -12.74
C LYS A 103 -8.25 -5.62 -13.72
N ALA A 104 -8.92 -4.81 -14.54
CA ALA A 104 -9.78 -5.29 -15.62
C ALA A 104 -9.02 -5.99 -16.75
N GLY A 105 -7.69 -5.84 -16.79
CA GLY A 105 -6.82 -6.36 -17.85
C GLY A 105 -6.68 -5.43 -19.06
N GLU A 106 -7.26 -4.23 -18.98
CA GLU A 106 -7.34 -3.23 -20.05
C GLU A 106 -6.91 -1.86 -19.48
N PRO A 107 -5.64 -1.72 -19.07
CA PRO A 107 -5.13 -0.48 -18.49
C PRO A 107 -5.21 0.68 -19.47
N GLU A 108 -5.84 1.78 -19.04
CA GLU A 108 -5.95 3.02 -19.82
C GLU A 108 -4.69 3.90 -19.62
N TRP A 109 -3.53 3.41 -20.08
CA TRP A 109 -2.21 3.99 -19.78
C TRP A 109 -2.08 5.49 -20.07
N GLU A 110 -2.42 5.91 -21.29
CA GLU A 110 -2.25 7.29 -21.76
C GLU A 110 -3.20 8.23 -21.02
N LYS A 111 -4.47 7.80 -20.85
CA LYS A 111 -5.52 8.58 -20.20
C LYS A 111 -5.13 9.03 -18.79
N PHE A 112 -4.39 8.18 -18.07
CA PHE A 112 -4.00 8.43 -16.69
C PHE A 112 -2.52 8.81 -16.52
N GLY A 113 -1.75 8.94 -17.60
CA GLY A 113 -0.34 9.37 -17.54
C GLY A 113 0.64 8.31 -17.00
N PHE A 114 0.39 7.04 -17.31
CA PHE A 114 1.21 5.88 -16.89
C PHE A 114 1.76 5.06 -18.07
N SER A 115 1.91 5.65 -19.26
CA SER A 115 2.44 4.94 -20.45
C SER A 115 3.86 4.41 -20.26
N ASP A 116 4.67 5.08 -19.44
CA ASP A 116 5.99 4.62 -19.03
C ASP A 116 5.95 3.37 -18.14
N PHE A 117 4.81 3.01 -17.53
CA PHE A 117 4.69 1.80 -16.71
C PHE A 117 4.60 0.53 -17.56
N GLU A 118 4.11 0.63 -18.79
CA GLU A 118 3.85 -0.51 -19.67
C GLU A 118 5.11 -1.30 -20.02
N LYS A 119 6.28 -0.66 -20.02
CA LYS A 119 7.58 -1.26 -20.37
C LYS A 119 8.21 -2.09 -19.25
N PHE A 120 7.71 -2.03 -18.01
CA PHE A 120 8.34 -2.76 -16.91
C PHE A 120 7.97 -4.26 -16.94
N PRO A 121 8.96 -5.18 -16.93
CA PRO A 121 8.68 -6.62 -17.03
C PRO A 121 7.75 -7.16 -15.94
N ALA A 122 7.90 -6.68 -14.70
CA ALA A 122 7.04 -7.11 -13.58
C ALA A 122 5.57 -6.69 -13.78
N ILE A 123 5.33 -5.48 -14.31
CA ILE A 123 3.99 -5.00 -14.63
C ILE A 123 3.38 -5.83 -15.77
N GLN A 124 4.16 -6.09 -16.83
CA GLN A 124 3.72 -6.94 -17.94
C GLN A 124 3.36 -8.34 -17.46
N TRP A 125 4.16 -8.91 -16.55
CA TRP A 125 3.92 -10.21 -15.95
C TRP A 125 2.61 -10.23 -15.14
N LYS A 126 2.42 -9.24 -14.26
CA LYS A 126 1.19 -9.14 -13.46
C LYS A 126 -0.04 -8.97 -14.36
N LEU A 127 0.04 -8.14 -15.40
CA LEU A 127 -1.03 -7.93 -16.37
C LEU A 127 -1.34 -9.20 -17.17
N HIS A 128 -0.31 -9.96 -17.58
CA HIS A 128 -0.47 -11.27 -18.20
C HIS A 128 -1.26 -12.21 -17.28
N ASN A 129 -0.91 -12.29 -16.00
CA ASN A 129 -1.61 -13.14 -15.02
C ASN A 129 -3.06 -12.71 -14.81
N ILE A 130 -3.33 -11.40 -14.75
CA ILE A 130 -4.69 -10.86 -14.66
C ILE A 130 -5.52 -11.26 -15.89
N ARG A 131 -4.98 -11.10 -17.10
CA ARG A 131 -5.66 -11.47 -18.35
C ARG A 131 -5.89 -12.97 -18.44
N LYS A 132 -4.90 -13.78 -18.05
CA LYS A 132 -5.02 -15.24 -17.96
C LYS A 132 -6.11 -15.65 -16.97
N LEU A 133 -6.19 -15.03 -15.80
CA LEU A 133 -7.26 -15.31 -14.83
C LEU A 133 -8.64 -14.90 -15.38
N LYS A 134 -8.74 -13.76 -16.06
CA LYS A 134 -9.99 -13.29 -16.70
C LYS A 134 -10.55 -14.31 -17.69
N THR A 135 -9.67 -14.98 -18.45
CA THR A 135 -10.07 -15.99 -19.44
C THR A 135 -10.27 -17.38 -18.83
N SER A 136 -9.40 -17.82 -17.92
CA SER A 136 -9.44 -19.18 -17.36
C SER A 136 -10.42 -19.35 -16.20
N ASN A 137 -10.67 -18.29 -15.42
CA ASN A 137 -11.59 -18.30 -14.27
C ASN A 137 -12.22 -16.92 -14.06
N ARG A 138 -13.19 -16.59 -14.93
CA ARG A 138 -13.90 -15.31 -14.93
C ARG A 138 -14.57 -15.00 -13.59
N THR A 139 -15.13 -16.01 -12.91
CA THR A 139 -15.78 -15.82 -11.61
C THR A 139 -14.79 -15.33 -10.56
N SER A 140 -13.62 -15.97 -10.46
CA SER A 140 -12.56 -15.55 -9.53
C SER A 140 -12.03 -14.16 -9.90
N HIS A 141 -11.81 -13.88 -11.19
CA HIS A 141 -11.40 -12.55 -11.64
C HIS A 141 -12.40 -11.47 -11.20
N GLN A 142 -13.70 -11.70 -11.42
CA GLN A 142 -14.77 -10.77 -11.06
C GLN A 142 -14.84 -10.54 -9.55
N GLN A 143 -14.73 -11.60 -8.74
CA GLN A 143 -14.71 -11.48 -7.27
C GLN A 143 -13.56 -10.60 -6.80
N GLN A 144 -12.35 -10.82 -7.32
CA GLN A 144 -11.19 -10.01 -6.97
C GLN A 144 -11.31 -8.56 -7.46
N TYR A 145 -11.92 -8.33 -8.62
CA TYR A 145 -12.20 -6.99 -9.13
C TYR A 145 -13.15 -6.24 -8.19
N LEU A 146 -14.28 -6.85 -7.80
CA LEU A 146 -15.26 -6.22 -6.91
C LEU A 146 -14.67 -5.99 -5.50
N ALA A 147 -13.84 -6.90 -5.01
CA ALA A 147 -13.13 -6.71 -3.74
C ALA A 147 -12.21 -5.48 -3.79
N LEU A 148 -11.43 -5.33 -4.88
CA LEU A 148 -10.56 -4.17 -5.09
C LEU A 148 -11.38 -2.88 -5.20
N GLU A 149 -12.45 -2.89 -5.99
CA GLU A 149 -13.31 -1.73 -6.19
C GLU A 149 -13.91 -1.24 -4.87
N LYS A 150 -14.38 -2.17 -4.01
CA LYS A 150 -14.91 -1.83 -2.69
C LYS A 150 -13.86 -1.14 -1.81
N ILE A 151 -12.61 -1.61 -1.83
CA ILE A 151 -11.50 -1.01 -1.06
C ILE A 151 -11.23 0.42 -1.54
N LEU A 152 -11.12 0.61 -2.86
CA LEU A 152 -10.79 1.90 -3.45
C LEU A 152 -11.91 2.94 -3.24
N LYS A 153 -13.19 2.54 -3.24
CA LYS A 153 -14.34 3.43 -2.99
C LYS A 153 -14.53 3.81 -1.53
N ALA A 154 -14.13 2.96 -0.58
CA ALA A 154 -14.28 3.22 0.85
C ALA A 154 -13.31 4.30 1.39
N SER A 155 -12.40 4.79 0.54
CA SER A 155 -11.25 5.61 0.95
C SER A 155 -11.52 7.13 0.96
N SER A 156 -12.76 7.55 0.72
CA SER A 156 -13.11 8.97 0.58
C SER A 156 -13.66 9.56 1.89
N SER A 157 -12.76 9.94 2.81
CA SER A 157 -12.91 10.97 3.87
C SER A 157 -12.29 10.49 5.18
N SER A 158 -11.14 11.07 5.60
CA SER A 158 -10.70 11.10 7.02
C SER A 158 -9.40 11.90 7.26
N SER A 159 -9.29 13.13 6.74
CA SER A 159 -8.12 14.01 7.04
C SER A 159 -7.93 14.27 8.54
N GLN A 160 -9.00 14.19 9.33
CA GLN A 160 -8.96 14.38 10.78
C GLN A 160 -8.33 13.17 11.52
N ILE A 161 -8.58 11.94 11.05
CA ILE A 161 -7.99 10.72 11.63
C ILE A 161 -6.48 10.67 11.41
N LEU A 162 -6.02 11.07 10.20
CA LEU A 162 -4.60 11.18 9.91
C LEU A 162 -3.87 12.10 10.88
N SER A 163 -4.43 13.30 11.11
CA SER A 163 -3.83 14.25 12.05
C SER A 163 -3.78 13.70 13.49
N LEU A 164 -4.78 12.93 13.91
CA LEU A 164 -4.81 12.30 15.23
C LEU A 164 -3.77 11.18 15.36
N LEU A 165 -3.65 10.33 14.35
CA LEU A 165 -2.66 9.24 14.32
C LEU A 165 -1.23 9.77 14.27
N GLN A 166 -0.96 10.77 13.42
CA GLN A 166 0.36 11.41 13.31
C GLN A 166 0.74 12.07 14.64
N ASN A 167 -0.17 12.83 15.26
CA ASN A 167 0.07 13.42 16.58
C ASN A 167 0.30 12.38 17.68
N SER A 168 -0.37 11.22 17.63
CA SER A 168 -0.16 10.13 18.59
C SER A 168 1.25 9.56 18.46
N ILE A 169 1.72 9.30 17.24
CA ILE A 169 3.06 8.78 16.99
C ILE A 169 4.14 9.79 17.38
N THR A 170 3.95 11.07 17.04
CA THR A 170 4.91 12.13 17.42
C THR A 170 5.07 12.21 18.94
N LYS A 171 3.98 12.11 19.71
CA LYS A 171 4.03 12.13 21.18
C LYS A 171 4.71 10.91 21.80
N MET A 172 4.71 9.77 21.11
CA MET A 172 5.38 8.55 21.57
C MET A 172 6.87 8.55 21.25
N SER A 173 7.31 9.40 20.32
CA SER A 173 8.69 9.52 19.85
C SER A 173 9.53 10.54 20.64
N VAL A 174 8.97 11.14 21.71
CA VAL A 174 9.60 12.14 22.60
C VAL A 174 9.75 11.55 23.99
#